data_AF-A0A4Q1VJ16-F1
#
_entry.id   AF-A0A4Q1VJ16-F1
#
_cell.length_a   1.000
_cell.length_b   1.000
_cell.length_c   1.000
_cell.angle_alpha   90.00
_cell.angle_beta   90.00
_cell.angle_gamma   90.00
#
_symmetry.space_group_name_H-M   'P 1'
#
loop_
_entity.id
_entity.type
_entity.pdbx_description
1 polymer ?
#
loop_
_entity_poly.entity_id
_entity_poly.type
_entity_poly.pdbx_seq_one_letter_code
_entity_poly.pdbx_strand_id
1 'polypeptide(L)'
;MKIRGGFLGFVFCFICGSLTGGLAQAQTPPAAQAPPAAASPPPPPTPVPFEAALLKAANDLFSKANLKDAPDKVTLVIDPLIDGVTGAQSKATHLEEKRITDLVRSSYPRFQVARFSSDSVAKAPVVLIGTFTAVNNAGVAGGAKDAYRICLALADMKTKTIISKGVARALPEGIDPTPAAFFNDSPVFAKDASTDSYIKTCQGTKVGDNVDQAYADRIVVASLVNDGIEAYDAGRYRDALDVYQSALKTPGGQQLRVYNGIYLANAKLHRTRAAMDAFGKVVDYGLSSDKLAVKFLFKPGSTLFINDRSMRAPYDAWLEKIAERTAARQGCLEVVGHTSATGLPAVNDRLSALRADYVKDRLEDNEKSLRTRLIASGKGSREMIVGTGRDDASDALDRRVEFKVSPCGGVPGGRST
;
A
#
# COMPACT_ATOMS: atom_id res chain seq x y z
N MET A 1 29.44 -39.37 -29.85
CA MET A 1 29.50 -39.60 -31.30
C MET A 1 30.10 -38.35 -31.95
N LYS A 2 31.30 -38.51 -32.52
CA LYS A 2 31.98 -37.74 -33.61
C LYS A 2 31.06 -36.80 -34.45
N ILE A 3 31.42 -35.62 -35.01
CA ILE A 3 32.69 -35.10 -35.58
C ILE A 3 32.57 -33.57 -35.91
N ARG A 4 33.69 -32.85 -35.69
CA ARG A 4 34.42 -31.77 -36.43
C ARG A 4 33.73 -30.68 -37.29
N GLY A 5 34.37 -29.50 -37.19
CA GLY A 5 34.89 -28.68 -38.31
C GLY A 5 35.17 -27.25 -37.80
N GLY A 6 36.36 -26.63 -37.80
CA GLY A 6 37.66 -26.89 -38.43
C GLY A 6 37.95 -25.81 -39.49
N PHE A 7 39.04 -25.04 -39.28
CA PHE A 7 39.93 -24.30 -40.23
C PHE A 7 40.24 -22.86 -39.72
N LEU A 8 41.38 -22.21 -39.96
CA LEU A 8 42.82 -22.52 -40.11
C LEU A 8 43.45 -21.11 -40.31
N GLY A 9 44.54 -20.79 -39.62
CA GLY A 9 45.23 -19.50 -39.80
C GLY A 9 46.18 -19.48 -41.01
N PHE A 10 46.55 -18.28 -41.45
CA PHE A 10 47.73 -18.06 -42.29
C PHE A 10 48.38 -16.70 -41.99
N VAL A 11 49.70 -16.74 -41.83
CA VAL A 11 50.64 -15.64 -41.59
C VAL A 11 51.45 -15.43 -42.87
N PHE A 12 51.66 -14.20 -43.35
CA PHE A 12 52.77 -13.77 -44.23
C PHE A 12 52.82 -12.23 -44.17
N CYS A 13 53.83 -11.56 -43.62
CA CYS A 13 55.25 -11.37 -43.99
C CYS A 13 55.46 -9.95 -44.56
N PHE A 14 56.42 -9.25 -43.95
CA PHE A 14 56.90 -7.90 -44.24
C PHE A 14 57.58 -7.79 -45.61
N ILE A 15 57.37 -6.67 -46.32
CA ILE A 15 58.36 -6.09 -47.25
C ILE A 15 58.42 -4.57 -47.04
N CYS A 16 59.66 -4.09 -46.92
CA CYS A 16 60.09 -2.71 -46.71
C CYS A 16 60.11 -1.96 -48.05
N GLY A 17 59.65 -0.71 -48.09
CA GLY A 17 59.73 0.17 -49.25
C GLY A 17 59.71 1.64 -48.84
N SER A 18 60.85 2.30 -48.96
CA SER A 18 61.10 3.72 -48.73
C SER A 18 60.59 4.59 -49.88
N LEU A 19 60.03 5.78 -49.61
CA LEU A 19 60.34 7.08 -50.28
C LEU A 19 59.40 8.24 -49.83
N THR A 20 60.05 9.32 -49.37
CA THR A 20 59.75 10.76 -49.56
C THR A 20 58.43 11.40 -49.09
N GLY A 21 58.55 12.24 -48.05
CA GLY A 21 58.40 13.70 -48.15
C GLY A 21 57.02 14.29 -48.48
N GLY A 22 56.23 14.61 -47.45
CA GLY A 22 55.10 15.53 -47.52
C GLY A 22 54.68 16.02 -46.13
N LEU A 23 54.95 17.28 -45.82
CA LEU A 23 54.50 17.95 -44.59
C LEU A 23 52.98 18.12 -44.64
N ALA A 24 52.23 17.28 -43.94
CA ALA A 24 50.81 17.48 -43.69
C ALA A 24 50.62 18.04 -42.27
N GLN A 25 50.18 19.30 -42.17
CA GLN A 25 49.74 19.91 -40.91
C GLN A 25 48.57 19.10 -40.34
N ALA A 26 48.76 18.52 -39.15
CA ALA A 26 47.69 17.89 -38.39
C ALA A 26 46.69 18.97 -37.94
N GLN A 27 45.53 19.04 -38.59
CA GLN A 27 44.39 19.82 -38.12
C GLN A 27 43.77 19.10 -36.92
N THR A 28 43.84 19.74 -35.74
CA THR A 28 43.14 19.27 -34.54
C THR A 28 41.63 19.28 -34.77
N PRO A 29 40.90 18.18 -34.54
CA PRO A 29 39.45 18.16 -34.66
C PRO A 29 38.83 19.14 -33.62
N PRO A 30 37.76 19.86 -33.99
CA PRO A 30 37.09 20.79 -33.09
C PRO A 30 36.58 20.04 -31.85
N ALA A 31 36.81 20.63 -30.67
CA ALA A 31 36.38 20.09 -29.39
C ALA A 31 34.87 19.82 -29.42
N ALA A 32 34.49 18.56 -29.19
CA ALA A 32 33.10 18.17 -29.01
C ALA A 32 32.51 18.94 -27.82
N GLN A 33 31.48 19.76 -28.08
CA GLN A 33 30.75 20.46 -27.03
C GLN A 33 30.14 19.44 -26.07
N ALA A 34 30.48 19.56 -24.79
CA ALA A 34 29.89 18.72 -23.75
C ALA A 34 28.36 18.88 -23.76
N PRO A 35 27.59 17.78 -23.65
CA PRO A 35 26.15 17.85 -23.57
C PRO A 35 25.74 18.79 -22.41
N PRO A 36 24.72 19.65 -22.61
CA PRO A 36 24.27 20.55 -21.56
C PRO A 36 23.91 19.77 -20.30
N ALA A 37 24.43 20.22 -19.16
CA ALA A 37 24.19 19.60 -17.87
C ALA A 37 22.68 19.48 -17.64
N ALA A 38 22.23 18.28 -17.26
CA ALA A 38 20.83 18.04 -16.93
C ALA A 38 20.39 19.02 -15.83
N ALA A 39 19.28 19.72 -16.06
CA ALA A 39 18.75 20.70 -15.11
C ALA A 39 18.49 20.02 -13.76
N SER A 40 18.96 20.66 -12.69
CA SER A 40 18.71 20.22 -11.31
C SER A 40 17.21 20.04 -11.08
N PRO A 41 16.76 18.96 -10.43
CA PRO A 41 15.35 18.80 -10.13
C PRO A 41 14.83 19.98 -9.29
N PRO A 42 13.57 20.41 -9.49
CA PRO A 42 13.00 21.52 -8.76
C PRO A 42 13.02 21.24 -7.25
N PRO A 43 13.19 22.28 -6.41
CA PRO A 43 13.22 22.11 -4.96
C PRO A 43 11.89 21.51 -4.47
N PRO A 44 11.91 20.68 -3.41
CA PRO A 44 10.69 20.11 -2.86
C PRO A 44 9.74 21.20 -2.37
N PRO A 45 8.41 21.02 -2.49
CA PRO A 45 7.47 22.02 -2.02
C PRO A 45 7.64 22.28 -0.52
N THR A 46 7.57 23.55 -0.11
CA THR A 46 7.64 23.93 1.30
C THR A 46 6.39 23.46 2.05
N PRO A 47 6.52 22.65 3.11
CA PRO A 47 5.38 22.28 3.93
C PRO A 47 4.83 23.48 4.70
N VAL A 48 3.49 23.55 4.82
CA VAL A 48 2.77 24.58 5.59
C VAL A 48 1.88 23.89 6.64
N PRO A 49 1.30 24.61 7.62
CA PRO A 49 0.40 23.98 8.59
C PRO A 49 -0.75 23.19 7.92
N PHE A 50 -1.14 22.07 8.51
CA PHE A 50 -2.08 21.10 7.94
C PHE A 50 -3.34 21.73 7.34
N GLU A 51 -4.06 22.56 8.11
CA GLU A 51 -5.30 23.21 7.65
C GLU A 51 -5.06 24.11 6.43
N ALA A 52 -3.95 24.87 6.41
CA ALA A 52 -3.60 25.71 5.27
C ALA A 52 -3.23 24.88 4.03
N ALA A 53 -2.51 23.77 4.21
CA ALA A 53 -2.14 22.86 3.13
C ALA A 53 -3.38 22.22 2.51
N LEU A 54 -4.29 21.73 3.35
CA LEU A 54 -5.54 21.09 2.92
C LEU A 54 -6.43 22.07 2.17
N LEU A 55 -6.70 23.24 2.76
CA LEU A 55 -7.54 24.26 2.10
C LEU A 55 -6.90 24.74 0.80
N LYS A 56 -5.58 24.90 0.75
CA LYS A 56 -4.90 25.23 -0.52
C LYS A 56 -5.13 24.14 -1.56
N ALA A 57 -4.88 22.88 -1.23
CA ALA A 57 -5.06 21.76 -2.16
C ALA A 57 -6.52 21.66 -2.63
N ALA A 58 -7.49 21.79 -1.73
CA ALA A 58 -8.91 21.72 -2.07
C ALA A 58 -9.35 22.92 -2.91
N ASN A 59 -8.92 24.14 -2.60
CA ASN A 59 -9.23 25.31 -3.42
C ASN A 59 -8.61 25.19 -4.82
N ASP A 60 -7.36 24.74 -4.93
CA ASP A 60 -6.72 24.44 -6.21
C ASP A 60 -7.50 23.38 -6.99
N LEU A 61 -8.01 22.35 -6.32
CA LEU A 61 -8.81 21.29 -6.91
C LEU A 61 -10.13 21.81 -7.50
N PHE A 62 -10.95 22.50 -6.70
CA PHE A 62 -12.29 22.88 -7.13
C PHE A 62 -12.31 24.09 -8.06
N SER A 63 -11.42 25.07 -7.86
CA SER A 63 -11.35 26.27 -8.72
C SER A 63 -10.87 25.97 -10.14
N LYS A 64 -10.09 24.90 -10.34
CA LYS A 64 -9.50 24.52 -11.63
C LYS A 64 -10.22 23.36 -12.32
N ALA A 65 -11.35 22.90 -11.76
CA ALA A 65 -12.07 21.77 -12.31
C ALA A 65 -12.60 22.05 -13.72
N ASN A 66 -12.25 21.18 -14.67
CA ASN A 66 -12.79 21.27 -16.02
C ASN A 66 -14.25 20.79 -16.04
N LEU A 67 -15.18 21.74 -16.08
CA LEU A 67 -16.63 21.51 -16.02
C LEU A 67 -17.36 22.04 -17.26
N LYS A 68 -16.68 22.14 -18.41
CA LYS A 68 -17.22 22.72 -19.64
C LYS A 68 -18.49 22.01 -20.13
N ASP A 69 -18.53 20.68 -20.01
CA ASP A 69 -19.65 19.84 -20.46
C ASP A 69 -20.51 19.35 -19.27
N ALA A 70 -20.27 19.87 -18.07
CA ALA A 70 -20.98 19.46 -16.87
C ALA A 70 -22.23 20.33 -16.65
N PRO A 71 -23.32 19.78 -16.08
CA PRO A 71 -24.51 20.56 -15.72
C PRO A 71 -24.19 21.69 -14.73
N ASP A 72 -25.15 22.60 -14.56
CA ASP A 72 -25.06 23.69 -13.58
C ASP A 72 -24.95 23.18 -12.14
N LYS A 73 -25.56 22.02 -11.84
CA LYS A 73 -25.38 21.31 -10.56
C LYS A 73 -24.69 19.98 -10.81
N VAL A 74 -23.48 19.87 -10.27
CA VAL A 74 -22.64 18.68 -10.40
C VAL A 74 -22.74 17.86 -9.13
N THR A 75 -23.24 16.63 -9.22
CA THR A 75 -23.21 15.71 -8.06
C THR A 75 -21.76 15.33 -7.77
N LEU A 76 -21.33 15.60 -6.55
CA LEU A 76 -20.02 15.27 -6.03
C LEU A 76 -20.16 14.20 -4.96
N VAL A 77 -19.47 13.09 -5.09
CA VAL A 77 -19.26 12.13 -3.99
C VAL A 77 -17.80 12.16 -3.57
N ILE A 78 -17.52 11.91 -2.31
CA ILE A 78 -16.16 11.77 -1.79
C ILE A 78 -15.97 10.28 -1.48
N ASP A 79 -15.12 9.60 -2.25
CA ASP A 79 -14.62 8.28 -1.83
C ASP A 79 -13.65 8.53 -0.67
N PRO A 80 -13.83 7.88 0.50
CA PRO A 80 -13.08 8.19 1.70
C PRO A 80 -11.58 8.33 1.48
N LEU A 81 -11.03 9.41 2.02
CA LEU A 81 -9.60 9.69 1.91
C LEU A 81 -8.81 8.65 2.72
N ILE A 82 -7.71 8.18 2.15
CA ILE A 82 -6.88 7.11 2.73
C ILE A 82 -5.41 7.51 2.81
N ASP A 83 -4.66 6.87 3.70
CA ASP A 83 -3.22 6.96 3.67
C ASP A 83 -2.65 6.29 2.41
N GLY A 84 -1.73 6.97 1.72
CA GLY A 84 -1.22 6.52 0.41
C GLY A 84 -0.23 5.36 0.48
N VAL A 85 0.14 4.90 1.68
CA VAL A 85 1.01 3.74 1.87
C VAL A 85 0.21 2.52 2.32
N THR A 86 -0.65 2.71 3.31
CA THR A 86 -1.45 1.67 3.96
C THR A 86 -2.83 1.49 3.32
N GLY A 87 -3.38 2.51 2.68
CA GLY A 87 -4.78 2.51 2.23
C GLY A 87 -5.80 2.54 3.37
N ALA A 88 -5.36 2.84 4.59
CA ALA A 88 -6.23 2.96 5.75
C ALA A 88 -6.84 4.36 5.86
N GLN A 89 -8.08 4.43 6.34
CA GLN A 89 -8.64 5.67 6.85
C GLN A 89 -8.12 5.91 8.28
N SER A 90 -7.98 7.17 8.65
CA SER A 90 -7.55 7.59 9.99
C SER A 90 -8.37 8.79 10.44
N LYS A 91 -8.21 9.18 11.71
CA LYS A 91 -8.81 10.43 12.20
C LYS A 91 -8.41 11.64 11.36
N ALA A 92 -7.17 11.69 10.88
CA ALA A 92 -6.70 12.75 9.99
C ALA A 92 -7.45 12.75 8.64
N THR A 93 -7.64 11.60 8.00
CA THR A 93 -8.34 11.56 6.71
C THR A 93 -9.83 11.84 6.83
N HIS A 94 -10.46 11.44 7.95
CA HIS A 94 -11.83 11.84 8.29
C HIS A 94 -11.95 13.35 8.52
N LEU A 95 -10.96 13.95 9.17
CA LEU A 95 -10.90 15.40 9.32
C LEU A 95 -10.75 16.11 7.97
N GLU A 96 -9.89 15.59 7.07
CA GLU A 96 -9.77 16.14 5.72
C GLU A 96 -11.10 16.11 4.96
N GLU A 97 -11.79 14.98 4.94
CA GLU A 97 -13.09 14.84 4.29
C GLU A 97 -14.12 15.84 4.82
N LYS A 98 -14.19 15.98 6.15
CA LYS A 98 -15.08 16.95 6.80
C LYS A 98 -14.78 18.38 6.35
N ARG A 99 -13.51 18.79 6.40
CA ARG A 99 -13.08 20.15 6.00
C ARG A 99 -13.33 20.43 4.52
N ILE A 100 -13.07 19.45 3.66
CA ILE A 100 -13.36 19.53 2.23
C ILE A 100 -14.86 19.69 2.00
N THR A 101 -15.68 18.88 2.68
CA THR A 101 -17.15 18.95 2.58
C THR A 101 -17.67 20.32 3.00
N ASP A 102 -17.18 20.86 4.11
CA ASP A 102 -17.54 22.20 4.61
C ASP A 102 -17.16 23.29 3.59
N LEU A 103 -15.93 23.23 3.04
CA LEU A 103 -15.45 24.16 2.01
C LEU A 103 -16.31 24.11 0.74
N VAL A 104 -16.66 22.90 0.26
CA VAL A 104 -17.47 22.75 -0.95
C VAL A 104 -18.84 23.37 -0.75
N ARG A 105 -19.48 23.11 0.39
CA ARG A 105 -20.80 23.64 0.72
C ARG A 105 -20.81 25.17 0.82
N SER A 106 -19.74 25.77 1.37
CA SER A 106 -19.67 27.23 1.55
C SER A 106 -19.23 27.97 0.28
N SER A 107 -18.25 27.43 -0.45
CA SER A 107 -17.47 28.19 -1.43
C SER A 107 -17.61 27.68 -2.86
N TYR A 108 -18.14 26.47 -3.06
CA TYR A 108 -18.29 25.84 -4.37
C TYR A 108 -19.71 25.28 -4.60
N PRO A 109 -20.77 26.11 -4.54
CA PRO A 109 -22.17 25.67 -4.55
C PRO A 109 -22.64 25.00 -5.86
N ARG A 110 -21.80 25.01 -6.90
CA ARG A 110 -21.98 24.23 -8.14
C ARG A 110 -21.89 22.73 -7.87
N PHE A 111 -21.01 22.31 -6.96
CA PHE A 111 -20.90 20.94 -6.51
C PHE A 111 -21.92 20.64 -5.41
N GLN A 112 -22.67 19.56 -5.57
CA GLN A 112 -23.68 19.09 -4.63
C GLN A 112 -23.14 17.82 -3.98
N VAL A 113 -22.69 17.93 -2.73
CA VAL A 113 -22.11 16.80 -1.99
C VAL A 113 -23.20 15.78 -1.67
N ALA A 114 -23.06 14.58 -2.22
CA ALA A 114 -23.88 13.42 -1.96
C ALA A 114 -23.07 12.34 -1.22
N ARG A 115 -23.76 11.43 -0.55
CA ARG A 115 -23.13 10.27 0.12
C ARG A 115 -22.48 9.35 -0.90
N PHE A 116 -21.27 8.87 -0.60
CA PHE A 116 -20.63 7.81 -1.35
C PHE A 116 -21.34 6.47 -1.07
N SER A 117 -22.23 6.10 -1.98
CA SER A 117 -23.12 4.93 -1.90
C SER A 117 -23.31 4.34 -3.29
N SER A 118 -23.79 3.10 -3.37
CA SER A 118 -24.09 2.44 -4.65
C SER A 118 -25.03 3.28 -5.52
N ASP A 119 -26.03 3.91 -4.91
CA ASP A 119 -27.05 4.71 -5.60
C ASP A 119 -26.48 5.99 -6.21
N SER A 120 -25.60 6.67 -5.48
CA SER A 120 -24.92 7.87 -5.98
C SER A 120 -23.94 7.49 -7.10
N VAL A 121 -23.15 6.43 -6.89
CA VAL A 121 -22.11 5.97 -7.83
C VAL A 121 -22.72 5.46 -9.14
N ALA A 122 -23.87 4.78 -9.09
CA ALA A 122 -24.58 4.29 -10.28
C ALA A 122 -24.99 5.41 -11.25
N LYS A 123 -25.09 6.66 -10.77
CA LYS A 123 -25.42 7.85 -11.59
C LYS A 123 -24.19 8.49 -12.24
N ALA A 124 -23.03 7.85 -12.14
CA ALA A 124 -21.74 8.35 -12.65
C ALA A 124 -21.47 9.80 -12.20
N PRO A 125 -21.34 10.05 -10.88
CA PRO A 125 -21.09 11.39 -10.35
C PRO A 125 -19.65 11.82 -10.64
N VAL A 126 -19.33 13.08 -10.30
CA VAL A 126 -17.93 13.44 -10.07
C VAL A 126 -17.52 12.86 -8.72
N VAL A 127 -16.37 12.19 -8.69
CA VAL A 127 -15.82 11.56 -7.50
C VAL A 127 -14.56 12.29 -7.09
N LEU A 128 -14.52 12.76 -5.84
CA LEU A 128 -13.28 13.17 -5.21
C LEU A 128 -12.61 11.95 -4.61
N ILE A 129 -11.35 11.76 -4.95
CA ILE A 129 -10.44 10.85 -4.27
C ILE A 129 -9.29 11.65 -3.66
N GLY A 130 -8.78 11.19 -2.53
CA GLY A 130 -7.60 11.77 -1.91
C GLY A 130 -6.72 10.77 -1.17
N THR A 131 -5.42 11.06 -1.18
CA THR A 131 -4.45 10.35 -0.35
C THR A 131 -3.70 11.31 0.56
N PHE A 132 -3.51 10.92 1.81
CA PHE A 132 -2.76 11.69 2.80
C PHE A 132 -1.59 10.88 3.33
N THR A 133 -0.37 11.19 2.92
CA THR A 133 0.76 10.26 3.06
C THR A 133 1.91 10.89 3.83
N ALA A 134 2.39 10.24 4.89
CA ALA A 134 3.65 10.62 5.54
C ALA A 134 4.83 10.37 4.58
N VAL A 135 5.64 11.40 4.32
CA VAL A 135 6.75 11.36 3.36
C VAL A 135 7.98 12.02 3.94
N ASN A 136 9.14 11.66 3.39
CA ASN A 136 10.32 12.53 3.48
C ASN A 136 10.19 13.60 2.40
N ASN A 137 10.13 14.88 2.80
CA ASN A 137 9.84 15.97 1.88
C ASN A 137 10.96 16.15 0.84
N ALA A 138 12.21 15.87 1.22
CA ALA A 138 13.35 15.89 0.31
C ALA A 138 13.37 14.73 -0.71
N GLY A 139 12.42 13.78 -0.61
CA GLY A 139 12.32 12.64 -1.52
C GLY A 139 13.37 11.56 -1.27
N VAL A 140 14.04 11.57 -0.11
CA VAL A 140 15.06 10.58 0.23
C VAL A 140 14.39 9.30 0.71
N ALA A 141 14.67 8.19 0.01
CA ALA A 141 14.19 6.87 0.40
C ALA A 141 14.71 6.49 1.79
N GLY A 142 13.82 6.02 2.67
CA GLY A 142 14.18 5.69 4.06
C GLY A 142 14.45 6.90 4.97
N GLY A 143 14.34 8.14 4.47
CA GLY A 143 14.48 9.34 5.26
C GLY A 143 13.33 9.56 6.26
N ALA A 144 13.55 10.45 7.21
CA ALA A 144 12.55 10.82 8.22
C ALA A 144 11.26 11.33 7.55
N LYS A 145 10.11 10.93 8.09
CA LYS A 145 8.79 11.36 7.61
C LYS A 145 8.45 12.74 8.15
N ASP A 146 9.11 13.76 7.60
CA ASP A 146 9.08 15.15 8.05
C ASP A 146 7.97 16.01 7.43
N ALA A 147 7.15 15.44 6.54
CA ALA A 147 5.97 16.10 5.98
C ALA A 147 4.87 15.11 5.63
N TYR A 148 3.66 15.62 5.41
CA TYR A 148 2.58 14.89 4.77
C TYR A 148 2.35 15.43 3.35
N ARG A 149 2.17 14.51 2.40
CA ARG A 149 1.71 14.81 1.05
C ARG A 149 0.20 14.65 0.99
N ILE A 150 -0.48 15.75 0.67
CA ILE A 150 -1.89 15.77 0.29
C ILE A 150 -1.95 15.63 -1.24
N CYS A 151 -2.66 14.63 -1.72
CA CYS A 151 -3.08 14.50 -3.12
C CYS A 151 -4.60 14.43 -3.14
N LEU A 152 -5.24 15.29 -3.93
CA LEU A 152 -6.66 15.26 -4.23
C LEU A 152 -6.84 15.22 -5.74
N ALA A 153 -7.82 14.47 -6.22
CA ALA A 153 -8.21 14.44 -7.63
C ALA A 153 -9.74 14.39 -7.77
N LEU A 154 -10.26 15.08 -8.78
CA LEU A 154 -11.65 14.93 -9.23
C LEU A 154 -11.65 14.06 -10.46
N ALA A 155 -12.39 12.96 -10.39
CA ALA A 155 -12.66 12.06 -11.49
C ALA A 155 -14.12 12.24 -11.96
N ASP A 156 -14.33 12.54 -13.24
CA ASP A 156 -15.67 12.47 -13.82
C ASP A 156 -15.93 11.02 -14.25
N MET A 157 -16.87 10.36 -13.58
CA MET A 157 -17.17 8.95 -13.85
C MET A 157 -17.98 8.73 -15.13
N LYS A 158 -18.55 9.78 -15.74
CA LYS A 158 -19.21 9.66 -17.06
C LYS A 158 -18.17 9.51 -18.16
N THR A 159 -17.15 10.36 -18.13
CA THR A 159 -16.06 10.36 -19.11
C THR A 159 -14.91 9.44 -18.70
N LYS A 160 -14.88 9.00 -17.44
CA LYS A 160 -13.79 8.25 -16.80
C LYS A 160 -12.44 8.98 -16.90
N THR A 161 -12.45 10.30 -16.73
CA THR A 161 -11.25 11.15 -16.82
C THR A 161 -11.01 11.96 -15.56
N ILE A 162 -9.74 12.33 -15.33
CA ILE A 162 -9.35 13.24 -14.25
C ILE A 162 -9.57 14.68 -14.71
N ILE A 163 -10.50 15.38 -14.07
CA ILE A 163 -10.90 16.75 -14.47
C ILE A 163 -10.23 17.84 -13.62
N SER A 164 -9.61 17.47 -12.49
CA SER A 164 -8.84 18.39 -11.66
C SER A 164 -7.92 17.68 -10.69
N LYS A 165 -6.88 18.38 -10.23
CA LYS A 165 -6.00 17.92 -9.14
C LYS A 165 -5.63 19.06 -8.19
N GLY A 166 -5.48 18.72 -6.93
CA GLY A 166 -4.97 19.59 -5.87
C GLY A 166 -3.89 18.87 -5.09
N VAL A 167 -2.74 19.50 -4.89
CA VAL A 167 -1.62 18.91 -4.12
C VAL A 167 -1.01 19.93 -3.18
N ALA A 168 -0.59 19.45 -2.00
CA ALA A 168 0.12 20.27 -1.03
C ALA A 168 1.11 19.45 -0.18
N ARG A 169 1.92 20.17 0.59
CA ARG A 169 2.73 19.62 1.67
C ARG A 169 2.26 20.21 2.98
N ALA A 170 1.91 19.33 3.91
CA ALA A 170 1.56 19.69 5.28
C ALA A 170 2.74 19.38 6.20
N LEU A 171 2.98 20.24 7.18
CA LEU A 171 3.83 19.92 8.31
C LEU A 171 3.17 18.83 9.18
N PRO A 172 3.94 17.99 9.90
CA PRO A 172 3.43 16.84 10.64
C PRO A 172 2.70 17.20 11.95
N GLU A 173 2.83 18.43 12.45
CA GLU A 173 2.28 18.81 13.76
C GLU A 173 0.75 18.87 13.74
N GLY A 174 0.13 18.42 14.84
CA GLY A 174 -1.33 18.42 14.99
C GLY A 174 -2.06 17.34 14.19
N ILE A 175 -1.36 16.51 13.42
CA ILE A 175 -1.95 15.40 12.67
C ILE A 175 -2.08 14.16 13.56
N ASP A 176 -3.30 13.62 13.65
CA ASP A 176 -3.64 12.37 14.31
C ASP A 176 -3.87 11.23 13.27
N PRO A 177 -2.84 10.44 12.95
CA PRO A 177 -2.90 9.34 11.99
C PRO A 177 -3.47 8.05 12.60
N THR A 178 -4.08 8.09 13.79
CA THR A 178 -4.68 6.91 14.40
C THR A 178 -5.69 6.28 13.43
N PRO A 179 -5.52 5.00 13.04
CA PRO A 179 -6.42 4.35 12.10
C PRO A 179 -7.86 4.30 12.63
N ALA A 180 -8.83 4.38 11.72
CA ALA A 180 -10.23 4.14 12.06
C ALA A 180 -10.43 2.69 12.57
N ALA A 181 -11.51 2.43 13.31
CA ALA A 181 -11.63 1.20 14.11
C ALA A 181 -11.55 -0.07 13.26
N PHE A 182 -12.20 -0.10 12.11
CA PHE A 182 -12.08 -1.19 11.13
C PHE A 182 -10.62 -1.52 10.77
N PHE A 183 -9.81 -0.49 10.46
CA PHE A 183 -8.42 -0.69 10.05
C PHE A 183 -7.51 -1.05 11.22
N ASN A 184 -7.77 -0.47 12.40
CA ASN A 184 -7.02 -0.81 13.62
C ASN A 184 -7.25 -2.28 14.04
N ASP A 185 -8.51 -2.74 13.95
CA ASP A 185 -8.94 -4.07 14.38
C ASP A 185 -8.63 -5.15 13.33
N SER A 186 -8.46 -4.76 12.06
CA SER A 186 -8.21 -5.70 10.95
C SER A 186 -6.98 -6.58 11.22
N PRO A 187 -7.11 -7.91 11.12
CA PRO A 187 -6.04 -8.83 11.48
C PRO A 187 -4.92 -8.86 10.43
N VAL A 188 -5.28 -8.60 9.18
CA VAL A 188 -4.40 -8.72 8.02
C VAL A 188 -4.37 -7.43 7.26
N PHE A 189 -3.17 -7.02 6.95
CA PHE A 189 -2.85 -5.98 6.00
C PHE A 189 -2.34 -6.64 4.72
N ALA A 190 -2.88 -6.24 3.58
CA ALA A 190 -2.18 -6.39 2.32
C ALA A 190 -2.51 -5.20 1.44
N LYS A 191 -1.52 -4.75 0.70
CA LYS A 191 -1.72 -3.77 -0.35
C LYS A 191 -2.41 -4.48 -1.52
N ASP A 192 -3.74 -4.37 -1.57
CA ASP A 192 -4.55 -5.03 -2.60
C ASP A 192 -4.66 -4.19 -3.88
N ALA A 193 -4.96 -4.85 -5.00
CA ALA A 193 -5.01 -4.21 -6.30
C ALA A 193 -6.06 -3.08 -6.39
N SER A 194 -7.13 -3.16 -5.59
CA SER A 194 -8.17 -2.12 -5.54
C SER A 194 -7.64 -0.85 -4.88
N THR A 195 -6.96 -1.00 -3.76
CA THR A 195 -6.30 0.09 -3.03
C THR A 195 -5.18 0.70 -3.88
N ASP A 196 -4.38 -0.13 -4.55
CA ASP A 196 -3.36 0.33 -5.50
C ASP A 196 -3.96 1.14 -6.66
N SER A 197 -5.08 0.69 -7.23
CA SER A 197 -5.75 1.40 -8.32
C SER A 197 -6.30 2.77 -7.87
N TYR A 198 -6.83 2.87 -6.65
CA TYR A 198 -7.22 4.15 -6.05
C TYR A 198 -6.02 5.08 -5.89
N ILE A 199 -4.94 4.59 -5.26
CA ILE A 199 -3.73 5.39 -4.98
C ILE A 199 -3.10 5.85 -6.29
N LYS A 200 -3.03 4.98 -7.30
CA LYS A 200 -2.53 5.30 -8.64
C LYS A 200 -3.41 6.33 -9.34
N THR A 201 -4.74 6.24 -9.19
CA THR A 201 -5.67 7.25 -9.73
C THR A 201 -5.40 8.63 -9.11
N CYS A 202 -5.10 8.73 -7.81
CA CYS A 202 -4.72 10.01 -7.22
C CYS A 202 -3.30 10.43 -7.60
N GLN A 203 -2.30 9.60 -7.35
CA GLN A 203 -0.89 10.02 -7.34
C GLN A 203 -0.19 9.86 -8.69
N GLY A 204 -0.68 8.96 -9.55
CA GLY A 204 -0.02 8.57 -10.80
C GLY A 204 -0.59 9.20 -12.08
N THR A 205 -1.73 9.90 -11.99
CA THR A 205 -2.42 10.52 -13.15
C THR A 205 -2.22 12.03 -13.20
N LYS A 206 -2.46 12.62 -14.36
CA LYS A 206 -2.54 14.05 -14.63
C LYS A 206 -3.97 14.45 -15.03
N VAL A 207 -4.25 15.76 -15.05
CA VAL A 207 -5.53 16.26 -15.58
C VAL A 207 -5.63 15.90 -17.06
N GLY A 208 -6.77 15.33 -17.46
CA GLY A 208 -7.02 14.78 -18.79
C GLY A 208 -6.70 13.30 -18.95
N ASP A 209 -5.96 12.68 -18.02
CA ASP A 209 -5.71 11.25 -18.06
C ASP A 209 -6.98 10.46 -17.73
N ASN A 210 -7.04 9.22 -18.21
CA ASN A 210 -8.07 8.27 -17.80
C ASN A 210 -7.88 7.87 -16.33
N VAL A 211 -9.01 7.66 -15.67
CA VAL A 211 -9.08 7.00 -14.36
C VAL A 211 -8.53 5.58 -14.51
N ASP A 212 -7.84 5.06 -13.47
CA ASP A 212 -7.36 3.68 -13.52
C ASP A 212 -8.55 2.72 -13.70
N GLN A 213 -8.46 1.84 -14.69
CA GLN A 213 -9.58 0.98 -15.07
C GLN A 213 -10.03 0.09 -13.90
N ALA A 214 -9.10 -0.45 -13.11
CA ALA A 214 -9.45 -1.31 -11.99
C ALA A 214 -10.19 -0.55 -10.88
N TYR A 215 -9.92 0.75 -10.73
CA TYR A 215 -10.66 1.61 -9.81
C TYR A 215 -12.06 1.91 -10.36
N ALA A 216 -12.15 2.31 -11.63
CA ALA A 216 -13.43 2.62 -12.28
C ALA A 216 -14.39 1.42 -12.27
N ASP A 217 -13.87 0.20 -12.49
CA ASP A 217 -14.68 -1.01 -12.51
C ASP A 217 -15.11 -1.47 -11.10
N ARG A 218 -14.46 -0.98 -10.04
CA ARG A 218 -14.69 -1.41 -8.65
C ARG A 218 -15.34 -0.36 -7.76
N ILE A 219 -15.62 0.84 -8.27
CA ILE A 219 -16.16 1.94 -7.46
C ILE A 219 -17.48 1.59 -6.76
N VAL A 220 -18.33 0.76 -7.38
CA VAL A 220 -19.57 0.27 -6.74
C VAL A 220 -19.23 -0.60 -5.52
N VAL A 221 -18.27 -1.53 -5.66
CA VAL A 221 -17.79 -2.35 -4.53
C VAL A 221 -17.13 -1.46 -3.47
N ALA A 222 -16.37 -0.45 -3.86
CA ALA A 222 -15.76 0.50 -2.93
C ALA A 222 -16.82 1.22 -2.08
N SER A 223 -17.95 1.62 -2.68
CA SER A 223 -19.06 2.22 -1.94
C SER A 223 -19.70 1.26 -0.91
N LEU A 224 -19.88 -0.01 -1.27
CA LEU A 224 -20.38 -1.03 -0.33
C LEU A 224 -19.35 -1.30 0.79
N VAL A 225 -18.06 -1.37 0.45
CA VAL A 225 -17.00 -1.52 1.45
C VAL A 225 -17.01 -0.34 2.42
N ASN A 226 -17.21 0.89 1.93
CA ASN A 226 -17.35 2.07 2.77
C ASN A 226 -18.58 1.98 3.70
N ASP A 227 -19.75 1.63 3.16
CA ASP A 227 -20.97 1.45 3.97
C ASP A 227 -20.75 0.41 5.09
N GLY A 228 -20.02 -0.68 4.79
CA GLY A 228 -19.63 -1.69 5.78
C GLY A 228 -18.67 -1.16 6.85
N ILE A 229 -17.69 -0.34 6.45
CA ILE A 229 -16.73 0.31 7.38
C ILE A 229 -17.48 1.26 8.31
N GLU A 230 -18.32 2.15 7.77
CA GLU A 230 -19.11 3.08 8.57
C GLU A 230 -20.04 2.36 9.55
N ALA A 231 -20.68 1.26 9.13
CA ALA A 231 -21.49 0.43 10.00
C ALA A 231 -20.66 -0.23 11.11
N TYR A 232 -19.48 -0.77 10.77
CA TYR A 232 -18.59 -1.40 11.75
C TYR A 232 -18.08 -0.40 12.79
N ASP A 233 -17.59 0.75 12.34
CA ASP A 233 -17.05 1.82 13.20
C ASP A 233 -18.12 2.41 14.12
N ALA A 234 -19.39 2.40 13.67
CA ALA A 234 -20.55 2.79 14.47
C ALA A 234 -21.10 1.66 15.37
N GLY A 235 -20.46 0.49 15.43
CA GLY A 235 -20.89 -0.65 16.25
C GLY A 235 -22.11 -1.43 15.70
N ARG A 236 -22.57 -1.12 14.50
CA ARG A 236 -23.68 -1.82 13.81
C ARG A 236 -23.15 -3.04 13.07
N TYR A 237 -22.66 -4.02 13.84
CA TYR A 237 -21.95 -5.19 13.27
C TYR A 237 -22.81 -6.11 12.41
N ARG A 238 -24.14 -6.17 12.64
CA ARG A 238 -25.06 -6.94 11.78
C ARG A 238 -25.16 -6.29 10.40
N ASP A 239 -25.46 -4.99 10.36
CA ASP A 239 -25.53 -4.21 9.12
C ASP A 239 -24.20 -4.27 8.36
N ALA A 240 -23.07 -4.13 9.06
CA ALA A 240 -21.74 -4.25 8.47
C ALA A 240 -21.55 -5.61 7.79
N LEU A 241 -21.93 -6.70 8.47
CA LEU A 241 -21.85 -8.06 7.92
C LEU A 241 -22.69 -8.21 6.65
N ASP A 242 -23.95 -7.74 6.67
CA ASP A 242 -24.87 -7.85 5.55
C ASP A 242 -24.35 -7.07 4.32
N VAL A 243 -23.80 -5.88 4.56
CA VAL A 243 -23.17 -5.07 3.51
C VAL A 243 -21.91 -5.74 2.96
N TYR A 244 -21.00 -6.27 3.79
CA TYR A 244 -19.82 -6.97 3.29
C TYR A 244 -20.17 -8.25 2.52
N GLN A 245 -21.19 -9.00 2.94
CA GLN A 245 -21.69 -10.15 2.18
C GLN A 245 -22.28 -9.75 0.83
N SER A 246 -22.93 -8.60 0.77
CA SER A 246 -23.44 -8.02 -0.48
C SER A 246 -22.28 -7.59 -1.38
N ALA A 247 -21.28 -6.90 -0.83
CA ALA A 247 -20.06 -6.53 -1.53
C ALA A 247 -19.35 -7.76 -2.13
N LEU A 248 -19.26 -8.87 -1.39
CA LEU A 248 -18.62 -10.11 -1.85
C LEU A 248 -19.32 -10.73 -3.07
N LYS A 249 -20.64 -10.57 -3.19
CA LYS A 249 -21.45 -11.08 -4.31
C LYS A 249 -21.38 -10.19 -5.56
N THR A 250 -20.96 -8.94 -5.40
CA THR A 250 -20.79 -7.99 -6.50
C THR A 250 -19.52 -8.30 -7.30
N PRO A 251 -19.52 -8.15 -8.65
CA PRO A 251 -18.31 -8.30 -9.45
C PRO A 251 -17.15 -7.44 -8.92
N GLY A 252 -15.97 -8.04 -8.75
CA GLY A 252 -14.83 -7.38 -8.12
C GLY A 252 -14.88 -7.31 -6.58
N GLY A 253 -15.87 -7.96 -5.95
CA GLY A 253 -16.11 -8.02 -4.50
C GLY A 253 -15.14 -8.86 -3.68
N GLN A 254 -14.39 -9.75 -4.34
CA GLN A 254 -13.40 -10.62 -3.69
C GLN A 254 -12.12 -9.84 -3.36
N GLN A 255 -12.21 -8.99 -2.34
CA GLN A 255 -11.12 -8.11 -1.89
C GLN A 255 -10.78 -8.41 -0.43
N LEU A 256 -9.53 -8.14 -0.05
CA LEU A 256 -9.08 -8.37 1.32
C LEU A 256 -9.91 -7.59 2.34
N ARG A 257 -10.24 -6.33 2.06
CA ARG A 257 -11.08 -5.49 2.93
C ARG A 257 -12.46 -6.11 3.18
N VAL A 258 -13.06 -6.76 2.18
CA VAL A 258 -14.35 -7.44 2.34
C VAL A 258 -14.21 -8.66 3.25
N TYR A 259 -13.19 -9.50 3.05
CA TYR A 259 -12.97 -10.67 3.90
C TYR A 259 -12.61 -10.30 5.36
N ASN A 260 -11.79 -9.25 5.55
CA ASN A 260 -11.53 -8.68 6.86
C ASN A 260 -12.82 -8.18 7.52
N GLY A 261 -13.69 -7.48 6.77
CA GLY A 261 -14.98 -7.02 7.27
C GLY A 261 -15.91 -8.14 7.73
N ILE A 262 -16.02 -9.22 6.94
CA ILE A 262 -16.81 -10.40 7.32
C ILE A 262 -16.22 -11.06 8.57
N TYR A 263 -14.89 -11.20 8.65
CA TYR A 263 -14.22 -11.72 9.85
C TYR A 263 -14.53 -10.87 11.09
N LEU A 264 -14.27 -9.57 11.00
CA LEU A 264 -14.43 -8.63 12.11
C LEU A 264 -15.88 -8.56 12.60
N ALA A 265 -16.83 -8.43 11.68
CA ALA A 265 -18.24 -8.38 12.02
C ALA A 265 -18.71 -9.68 12.70
N ASN A 266 -18.32 -10.85 12.19
CA ASN A 266 -18.63 -12.13 12.86
C ASN A 266 -17.96 -12.25 14.23
N ALA A 267 -16.71 -11.79 14.38
CA ALA A 267 -16.00 -11.81 15.65
C ALA A 267 -16.71 -10.93 16.71
N LYS A 268 -17.12 -9.71 16.34
CA LYS A 268 -17.88 -8.80 17.23
C LYS A 268 -19.29 -9.32 17.53
N LEU A 269 -19.87 -10.13 16.65
CA LEU A 269 -21.14 -10.83 16.87
C LEU A 269 -20.98 -12.17 17.62
N HIS A 270 -19.78 -12.51 18.07
CA HIS A 270 -19.46 -13.77 18.75
C HIS A 270 -19.76 -15.04 17.92
N ARG A 271 -19.72 -14.92 16.59
CA ARG A 271 -19.91 -16.02 15.63
C ARG A 271 -18.57 -16.64 15.24
N THR A 272 -17.91 -17.30 16.20
CA THR A 272 -16.52 -17.76 16.07
C THR A 272 -16.26 -18.62 14.83
N ARG A 273 -17.12 -19.60 14.52
CA ARG A 273 -16.96 -20.46 13.34
C ARG A 273 -16.97 -19.65 12.05
N ALA A 274 -18.00 -18.83 11.86
CA ALA A 274 -18.14 -17.98 10.67
C ALA A 274 -16.99 -16.95 10.56
N ALA A 275 -16.51 -16.42 11.69
CA ALA A 275 -15.32 -15.58 11.71
C ALA A 275 -14.11 -16.35 11.18
N MET A 276 -13.81 -17.53 11.72
CA MET A 276 -12.65 -18.30 11.29
C MET A 276 -12.74 -18.83 9.85
N ASP A 277 -13.96 -19.08 9.34
CA ASP A 277 -14.17 -19.39 7.93
C ASP A 277 -13.81 -18.18 7.04
N ALA A 278 -14.23 -16.98 7.43
CA ALA A 278 -13.85 -15.74 6.74
C ALA A 278 -12.35 -15.44 6.86
N PHE A 279 -11.74 -15.70 8.01
CA PHE A 279 -10.29 -15.59 8.19
C PHE A 279 -9.53 -16.58 7.29
N GLY A 280 -10.05 -17.80 7.09
CA GLY A 280 -9.51 -18.72 6.09
C GLY A 280 -9.47 -18.12 4.69
N LYS A 281 -10.49 -17.35 4.29
CA LYS A 281 -10.51 -16.62 3.01
C LYS A 281 -9.52 -15.46 2.97
N VAL A 282 -9.31 -14.75 4.08
CA VAL A 282 -8.24 -13.74 4.24
C VAL A 282 -6.87 -14.38 3.98
N VAL A 283 -6.61 -15.55 4.58
CA VAL A 283 -5.36 -16.29 4.39
C VAL A 283 -5.21 -16.75 2.94
N ASP A 284 -6.24 -17.37 2.34
CA ASP A 284 -6.19 -17.80 0.95
C ASP A 284 -5.88 -16.65 -0.01
N TYR A 285 -6.52 -15.50 0.22
CA TYR A 285 -6.33 -14.31 -0.59
C TYR A 285 -4.88 -13.84 -0.49
N GLY A 286 -4.37 -13.66 0.73
CA GLY A 286 -2.99 -13.21 0.97
C GLY A 286 -1.94 -14.17 0.41
N LEU A 287 -2.15 -15.48 0.55
CA LEU A 287 -1.28 -16.51 -0.03
C LEU A 287 -1.35 -16.57 -1.55
N SER A 288 -2.47 -16.19 -2.18
CA SER A 288 -2.57 -16.16 -3.64
C SER A 288 -1.98 -14.89 -4.26
N SER A 289 -1.76 -13.86 -3.43
CA SER A 289 -1.14 -12.59 -3.83
C SER A 289 0.30 -12.43 -3.35
N ASP A 290 0.93 -13.50 -2.84
CA ASP A 290 2.26 -13.53 -2.22
C ASP A 290 2.49 -12.48 -1.12
N LYS A 291 1.39 -12.05 -0.47
CA LYS A 291 1.35 -10.91 0.44
C LYS A 291 0.31 -11.16 1.54
N LEU A 292 0.70 -11.93 2.56
CA LEU A 292 -0.08 -12.10 3.78
C LEU A 292 0.66 -11.46 4.96
N ALA A 293 0.38 -10.20 5.27
CA ALA A 293 0.93 -9.54 6.46
C ALA A 293 -0.09 -9.56 7.60
N VAL A 294 0.17 -10.34 8.64
CA VAL A 294 -0.73 -10.51 9.79
C VAL A 294 -0.17 -9.71 10.97
N LYS A 295 -1.06 -8.95 11.63
CA LYS A 295 -0.72 -8.12 12.77
C LYS A 295 -0.67 -8.97 14.04
N PHE A 296 0.52 -9.44 14.39
CA PHE A 296 0.81 -10.03 15.70
C PHE A 296 1.46 -9.01 16.61
N LEU A 297 0.85 -8.75 17.77
CA LEU A 297 1.42 -7.84 18.75
C LEU A 297 2.22 -8.62 19.79
N PHE A 298 3.49 -8.27 19.88
CA PHE A 298 4.45 -8.89 20.80
C PHE A 298 4.70 -8.00 22.01
N LYS A 299 5.01 -8.60 23.16
CA LYS A 299 5.50 -7.87 24.32
C LYS A 299 6.81 -7.14 23.95
N PRO A 300 7.05 -5.93 24.50
CA PRO A 300 8.31 -5.21 24.28
C PRO A 300 9.54 -6.09 24.58
N GLY A 301 10.52 -6.08 23.67
CA GLY A 301 11.77 -6.85 23.83
C GLY A 301 11.62 -8.38 23.86
N SER A 302 10.45 -8.92 23.52
CA SER A 302 10.13 -10.35 23.66
C SER A 302 9.59 -10.98 22.37
N THR A 303 9.71 -12.30 22.26
CA THR A 303 9.08 -13.14 21.24
C THR A 303 7.66 -13.55 21.60
N LEU A 304 7.22 -13.31 22.84
CA LEU A 304 5.88 -13.67 23.29
C LEU A 304 4.84 -12.64 22.84
N PHE A 305 3.66 -13.12 22.46
CA PHE A 305 2.53 -12.24 22.18
C PHE A 305 2.08 -11.49 23.44
N ILE A 306 1.49 -10.31 23.22
CA ILE A 306 0.76 -9.60 24.27
C ILE A 306 -0.39 -10.50 24.70
N ASN A 307 -0.50 -10.73 26.01
CA ASN A 307 -1.59 -11.48 26.63
C ASN A 307 -2.47 -10.50 27.40
N ASP A 308 -3.15 -9.63 26.66
CA ASP A 308 -4.03 -8.60 27.21
C ASP A 308 -5.48 -8.97 26.86
N ARG A 309 -6.32 -9.12 27.89
CA ARG A 309 -7.76 -9.44 27.76
C ARG A 309 -8.55 -8.33 27.06
N SER A 310 -8.00 -7.12 26.92
CA SER A 310 -8.58 -6.03 26.13
C SER A 310 -8.24 -6.14 24.64
N MET A 311 -7.10 -6.78 24.31
CA MET A 311 -6.58 -7.00 22.96
C MET A 311 -6.84 -8.44 22.52
N ARG A 312 -8.12 -8.86 22.55
CA ARG A 312 -8.63 -10.25 22.36
C ARG A 312 -8.42 -10.84 20.96
N ALA A 313 -7.26 -10.66 20.35
CA ALA A 313 -6.92 -11.31 19.10
C ALA A 313 -6.74 -12.83 19.36
N PRO A 314 -7.44 -13.70 18.61
CA PRO A 314 -7.33 -15.14 18.78
C PRO A 314 -6.09 -15.67 18.04
N TYR A 315 -4.90 -15.22 18.44
CA TYR A 315 -3.64 -15.51 17.74
C TYR A 315 -3.41 -17.00 17.53
N ASP A 316 -3.76 -17.84 18.50
CA ASP A 316 -3.65 -19.29 18.37
C ASP A 316 -4.54 -19.84 17.24
N ALA A 317 -5.80 -19.39 17.17
CA ALA A 317 -6.72 -19.79 16.10
C ALA A 317 -6.29 -19.23 14.72
N TRP A 318 -5.68 -18.04 14.68
CA TRP A 318 -5.11 -17.52 13.45
C TRP A 318 -3.92 -18.35 12.97
N LEU A 319 -3.01 -18.72 13.87
CA LEU A 319 -1.86 -19.57 13.56
C LEU A 319 -2.31 -20.95 13.08
N GLU A 320 -3.28 -21.57 13.78
CA GLU A 320 -3.89 -22.83 13.37
C GLU A 320 -4.48 -22.72 11.95
N LYS A 321 -5.29 -21.68 11.68
CA LYS A 321 -5.89 -21.50 10.36
C LYS A 321 -4.84 -21.23 9.29
N ILE A 322 -3.81 -20.42 9.56
CA ILE A 322 -2.71 -20.17 8.62
C ILE A 322 -1.99 -21.47 8.28
N ALA A 323 -1.67 -22.28 9.30
CA ALA A 323 -1.02 -23.57 9.11
C ALA A 323 -1.89 -24.50 8.25
N GLU A 324 -3.16 -24.68 8.61
CA GLU A 324 -4.13 -25.52 7.88
C GLU A 324 -4.23 -25.13 6.41
N ARG A 325 -4.44 -23.83 6.11
CA ARG A 325 -4.58 -23.34 4.73
C ARG A 325 -3.28 -23.48 3.93
N THR A 326 -2.13 -23.31 4.58
CA THR A 326 -0.82 -23.47 3.94
C THR A 326 -0.54 -24.94 3.59
N ALA A 327 -0.82 -25.85 4.53
CA ALA A 327 -0.66 -27.29 4.36
C ALA A 327 -1.59 -27.82 3.26
N ALA A 328 -2.87 -27.42 3.27
CA ALA A 328 -3.86 -27.81 2.27
C ALA A 328 -3.49 -27.39 0.84
N ARG A 329 -2.84 -26.23 0.69
CA ARG A 329 -2.33 -25.75 -0.61
C ARG A 329 -1.02 -26.38 -1.04
N GLN A 330 -0.42 -27.18 -0.18
CA GLN A 330 0.96 -27.59 -0.33
C GLN A 330 1.88 -26.38 -0.63
N GLY A 331 1.73 -25.30 0.14
CA GLY A 331 2.60 -24.12 0.04
C GLY A 331 3.88 -24.23 0.87
N CYS A 332 4.88 -23.41 0.53
CA CYS A 332 6.03 -23.12 1.38
C CYS A 332 6.07 -21.62 1.67
N LEU A 333 6.48 -21.26 2.89
CA LEU A 333 6.44 -19.88 3.35
C LEU A 333 7.78 -19.43 3.91
N GLU A 334 8.14 -18.18 3.64
CA GLU A 334 9.03 -17.40 4.47
C GLU A 334 8.21 -16.62 5.49
N VAL A 335 8.42 -16.91 6.78
CA VAL A 335 7.90 -16.14 7.90
C VAL A 335 8.89 -15.00 8.17
N VAL A 336 8.45 -13.76 7.96
CA VAL A 336 9.30 -12.56 8.05
C VAL A 336 8.84 -11.71 9.22
N GLY A 337 9.73 -11.51 10.19
CA GLY A 337 9.49 -10.62 11.32
C GLY A 337 9.92 -9.20 11.01
N HIS A 338 9.14 -8.23 11.50
CA HIS A 338 9.41 -6.80 11.39
C HIS A 338 9.34 -6.11 12.76
N THR A 339 10.12 -5.05 12.94
CA THR A 339 10.10 -4.18 14.12
C THR A 339 10.07 -2.72 13.69
N SER A 340 9.64 -1.83 14.58
CA SER A 340 9.85 -0.39 14.40
C SER A 340 11.33 -0.03 14.51
N ALA A 341 11.66 1.23 14.19
CA ALA A 341 13.02 1.77 14.27
C ALA A 341 13.51 2.04 15.71
N THR A 342 12.65 1.90 16.72
CA THR A 342 13.03 2.16 18.11
C THR A 342 14.02 1.12 18.63
N GLY A 343 15.06 1.59 19.31
CA GLY A 343 16.16 0.76 19.80
C GLY A 343 17.33 0.64 18.82
N LEU A 344 18.29 -0.22 19.16
CA LEU A 344 19.49 -0.41 18.34
C LEU A 344 19.17 -1.28 17.11
N PRO A 345 19.62 -0.93 15.89
CA PRO A 345 19.36 -1.70 14.68
C PRO A 345 19.73 -3.19 14.78
N ALA A 346 20.88 -3.51 15.38
CA ALA A 346 21.32 -4.89 15.59
C ALA A 346 20.39 -5.69 16.52
N VAL A 347 19.78 -5.02 17.52
CA VAL A 347 18.80 -5.65 18.42
C VAL A 347 17.49 -5.89 17.66
N ASN A 348 17.05 -4.93 16.87
CA ASN A 348 15.85 -5.04 16.02
C ASN A 348 15.97 -6.18 15.01
N ASP A 349 17.13 -6.31 14.37
CA ASP A 349 17.43 -7.42 13.45
C ASP A 349 17.28 -8.78 14.13
N ARG A 350 17.97 -8.96 15.27
CA ARG A 350 17.89 -10.21 16.03
C ARG A 350 16.48 -10.49 16.52
N LEU A 351 15.81 -9.49 17.12
CA LEU A 351 14.47 -9.65 17.70
C LEU A 351 13.43 -9.99 16.64
N SER A 352 13.50 -9.35 15.47
CA SER A 352 12.61 -9.63 14.36
C SER A 352 12.73 -11.08 13.86
N ALA A 353 13.97 -11.60 13.73
CA ALA A 353 14.21 -12.98 13.35
C ALA A 353 13.71 -13.98 14.40
N LEU A 354 13.94 -13.71 15.69
CA LEU A 354 13.47 -14.58 16.79
C LEU A 354 11.93 -14.64 16.86
N ARG A 355 11.24 -13.52 16.58
CA ARG A 355 9.77 -13.49 16.50
C ARG A 355 9.24 -14.29 15.32
N ALA A 356 9.91 -14.21 14.18
CA ALA A 356 9.58 -14.99 13.00
C ALA A 356 9.76 -16.50 13.26
N ASP A 357 10.86 -16.89 13.90
CA ASP A 357 11.16 -18.28 14.24
C ASP A 357 10.14 -18.82 15.25
N TYR A 358 9.79 -18.04 16.27
CA TYR A 358 8.71 -18.39 17.20
C TYR A 358 7.37 -18.62 16.49
N VAL A 359 6.99 -17.76 15.53
CA VAL A 359 5.77 -17.95 14.76
C VAL A 359 5.85 -19.19 13.86
N LYS A 360 6.98 -19.42 13.21
CA LYS A 360 7.25 -20.62 12.41
C LYS A 360 7.05 -21.88 13.25
N ASP A 361 7.67 -21.98 14.42
CA ASP A 361 7.56 -23.16 15.28
C ASP A 361 6.10 -23.44 15.68
N ARG A 362 5.34 -22.39 15.97
CA ARG A 362 3.90 -22.52 16.26
C ARG A 362 3.10 -23.01 15.04
N LEU A 363 3.47 -22.64 13.82
CA LEU A 363 2.83 -23.18 12.62
C LEU A 363 3.17 -24.66 12.43
N GLU A 364 4.41 -25.06 12.68
CA GLU A 364 4.86 -26.47 12.60
C GLU A 364 4.23 -27.37 13.67
N ASP A 365 3.95 -26.82 14.84
CA ASP A 365 3.23 -27.50 15.92
C ASP A 365 1.76 -27.75 15.55
N ASN A 366 1.11 -26.77 14.91
CA ASN A 366 -0.26 -26.92 14.40
C ASN A 366 -0.32 -27.90 13.22
N GLU A 367 0.65 -27.84 12.31
CA GLU A 367 0.70 -28.70 11.12
C GLU A 367 2.11 -29.27 10.89
N LYS A 368 2.32 -30.51 11.36
CA LYS A 368 3.63 -31.19 11.27
C LYS A 368 4.15 -31.32 9.83
N SER A 369 3.26 -31.33 8.84
CA SER A 369 3.62 -31.37 7.42
C SER A 369 4.41 -30.14 6.95
N LEU A 370 4.43 -29.05 7.74
CA LEU A 370 5.10 -27.80 7.42
C LEU A 370 6.58 -27.72 7.86
N ARG A 371 7.08 -28.66 8.67
CA ARG A 371 8.45 -28.61 9.25
C ARG A 371 9.60 -28.42 8.27
N THR A 372 9.43 -28.85 7.02
CA THR A 372 10.45 -28.71 5.95
C THR A 372 10.08 -27.66 4.91
N ARG A 373 9.05 -26.85 5.18
CA ARG A 373 8.38 -25.97 4.23
C ARG A 373 8.32 -24.52 4.69
N LEU A 374 8.78 -24.25 5.91
CA LEU A 374 8.82 -22.94 6.50
C LEU A 374 10.26 -22.53 6.75
N ILE A 375 10.59 -21.29 6.40
CA ILE A 375 11.82 -20.64 6.82
C ILE A 375 11.47 -19.36 7.58
N ALA A 376 12.33 -18.94 8.50
CA ALA A 376 12.15 -17.70 9.26
C ALA A 376 13.25 -16.70 8.90
N SER A 377 12.88 -15.42 8.76
CA SER A 377 13.83 -14.32 8.55
C SER A 377 13.41 -13.06 9.31
N GLY A 378 14.39 -12.20 9.59
CA GLY A 378 14.18 -10.91 10.26
C GLY A 378 14.60 -9.74 9.37
N LYS A 379 13.74 -8.72 9.27
CA LYS A 379 14.04 -7.47 8.54
C LYS A 379 14.34 -6.29 9.45
N GLY A 380 14.26 -6.47 10.77
CA GLY A 380 14.36 -5.38 11.73
C GLY A 380 13.40 -4.25 11.32
N SER A 381 13.93 -3.03 11.25
CA SER A 381 13.20 -1.83 10.81
C SER A 381 13.49 -1.41 9.37
N ARG A 382 14.10 -2.27 8.54
CA ARG A 382 14.44 -1.92 7.14
C ARG A 382 13.23 -1.84 6.22
N GLU A 383 12.17 -2.58 6.53
CA GLU A 383 10.94 -2.71 5.73
C GLU A 383 9.71 -2.16 6.50
N MET A 384 9.89 -1.03 7.20
CA MET A 384 8.78 -0.28 7.80
C MET A 384 7.81 0.19 6.71
N ILE A 385 6.52 0.06 7.00
CA ILE A 385 5.43 0.51 6.15
C ILE A 385 5.15 1.98 6.46
N VAL A 386 4.95 2.33 7.73
CA VAL A 386 4.55 3.69 8.14
C VAL A 386 5.79 4.52 8.44
N GLY A 387 6.63 4.06 9.37
CA GLY A 387 7.95 4.60 9.64
C GLY A 387 7.93 6.02 10.19
N THR A 388 6.88 6.42 10.92
CA THR A 388 6.84 7.75 11.58
C THR A 388 7.63 7.78 12.88
N GLY A 389 7.84 6.62 13.52
CA GLY A 389 8.60 6.50 14.76
C GLY A 389 7.79 6.87 16.01
N ARG A 390 6.47 7.00 15.91
CA ARG A 390 5.57 7.29 17.04
C ARG A 390 5.36 6.06 17.93
N ASP A 391 5.52 4.88 17.34
CA ASP A 391 5.39 3.58 18.03
C ASP A 391 4.04 3.31 18.71
N ASP A 392 3.02 4.07 18.37
CA ASP A 392 1.65 3.91 18.85
C ASP A 392 0.83 3.01 17.89
N ALA A 393 -0.50 3.18 17.89
CA ALA A 393 -1.41 2.45 17.03
C ALA A 393 -1.25 2.79 15.53
N SER A 394 -0.79 4.00 15.17
CA SER A 394 -0.58 4.37 13.77
C SER A 394 0.60 3.63 13.14
N ASP A 395 1.62 3.30 13.94
CA ASP A 395 2.82 2.58 13.50
C ASP A 395 2.72 1.07 13.72
N ALA A 396 1.55 0.55 14.10
CA ALA A 396 1.40 -0.86 14.46
C ALA A 396 1.75 -1.83 13.31
N LEU A 397 1.66 -1.39 12.05
CA LEU A 397 2.05 -2.18 10.87
C LEU A 397 3.57 -2.36 10.71
N ASP A 398 4.38 -1.54 11.38
CA ASP A 398 5.84 -1.71 11.41
C ASP A 398 6.26 -2.86 12.33
N ARG A 399 5.34 -3.32 13.19
CA ARG A 399 5.52 -4.44 14.12
C ARG A 399 4.60 -5.60 13.73
N ARG A 400 4.88 -6.21 12.57
CA ARG A 400 4.06 -7.28 11.98
C ARG A 400 4.86 -8.56 11.74
N VAL A 401 4.15 -9.65 11.44
CA VAL A 401 4.73 -10.83 10.81
C VAL A 401 4.12 -10.99 9.44
N GLU A 402 4.99 -11.15 8.45
CA GLU A 402 4.60 -11.30 7.05
C GLU A 402 4.91 -12.73 6.59
N PHE A 403 3.96 -13.35 5.91
CA PHE A 403 4.08 -14.66 5.31
C PHE A 403 4.19 -14.48 3.81
N LYS A 404 5.38 -14.74 3.27
CA LYS A 404 5.66 -14.69 1.84
C LYS A 404 5.66 -16.10 1.29
N VAL A 405 4.98 -16.34 0.18
CA VAL A 405 5.07 -17.62 -0.51
C VAL A 405 6.48 -17.77 -1.07
N SER A 406 7.07 -18.94 -0.86
CA SER A 406 8.41 -19.28 -1.34
C SER A 406 8.36 -20.59 -2.14
N PRO A 407 9.31 -20.81 -3.07
CA PRO A 407 9.44 -22.09 -3.74
C PRO A 407 9.67 -23.23 -2.72
N CYS A 408 8.93 -24.32 -2.89
CA CYS A 408 9.16 -25.54 -2.11
C CYS A 408 10.41 -26.26 -2.60
N GLY A 409 11.53 -26.06 -1.90
CA GLY A 409 12.83 -26.66 -2.22
C GLY A 409 13.92 -25.60 -2.24
N GLY A 410 14.60 -25.41 -1.11
CA GLY A 410 15.75 -24.52 -1.02
C GLY A 410 16.00 -24.04 0.41
N VAL A 411 16.67 -24.88 1.20
CA VAL A 411 17.49 -24.37 2.31
C VAL A 411 18.45 -23.34 1.68
N PRO A 412 18.51 -22.07 2.13
CA PRO A 412 19.61 -21.21 1.74
C PRO A 412 20.87 -21.89 2.26
N GLY A 413 21.68 -22.41 1.33
CA GLY A 413 22.92 -23.10 1.65
C GLY A 413 23.71 -22.27 2.65
N GLY A 414 24.07 -22.91 3.77
CA GLY A 414 24.97 -22.33 4.75
C GLY A 414 26.21 -21.79 4.04
N ARG A 415 26.68 -20.63 4.50
CA ARG A 415 27.98 -20.12 4.14
C ARG A 415 29.02 -21.22 4.40
N SER A 416 29.55 -21.80 3.34
CA SER A 416 30.84 -22.48 3.41
C SER A 416 31.90 -21.40 3.48
N THR A 417 32.56 -21.39 4.65
CA THR A 417 33.92 -20.91 4.97
C THR A 417 34.36 -19.56 4.41
#